data_AF-A0ABF7PLN4-F1
#
_entry.id   AF-A0ABF7PLN4-F1
#
_cell.length_a   1.000
_cell.length_b   1.000
_cell.length_c   1.000
_cell.angle_alpha   90.00
_cell.angle_beta   90.00
_cell.angle_gamma   90.00
#
_symmetry.space_group_name_H-M   'P 1'
#
loop_
_entity.id
_entity.type
_entity.pdbx_description
1 polymer ?
#
loop_
_entity_poly.entity_id
_entity_poly.type
_entity_poly.pdbx_seq_one_letter_code
_entity_poly.pdbx_strand_id
1 'polypeptide(L)'
;MRKPRHITALLFCLLTSLTSVADNHSEQTLYQLMSERLALMPEVAKYKWHHNLPIEDLAREAMVLERTVSRTTVLDPIHTKTFFGLQMTAAKAIQANVFQSLTNTDVVASDVRSLNDDLRPKLTLLGDQIIEQLLISYQNGTPLNRAHFDAHFAHFELNPQIKDGLFKSLELVLTPPNLDPRDTLARLEKDKTLRVGVTLDYEPFSYQDNEGNRAGIDIELATALAKEFGYRIVWVKTSWPTLMADAEDNLFDIALSGISITAQRQHRMMFSAPYHTGGKTAIGRCSSVDELNTLALIDRAETRIIVNPGGTNERFVRSALTNASIRIHPDNRTIFNELVSGTADAMFTDSIEAQLQATKHPSLCVLLDQPLTFQQKGILLQPDPELKKRIDTWLLDYLSSHDVSALFSKHGVDPD
;
A
#
# COMPACT_ATOMS: atom_id res chain seq x y z
N MET A 1 45.18 -30.51 -39.09
CA MET A 1 44.32 -29.51 -39.74
C MET A 1 43.73 -28.58 -38.68
N ARG A 2 43.42 -27.33 -39.06
CA ARG A 2 43.18 -26.13 -38.24
C ARG A 2 41.98 -26.20 -37.27
N LYS A 3 42.04 -25.38 -36.21
CA LYS A 3 40.99 -25.02 -35.22
C LYS A 3 39.66 -24.54 -35.85
N PRO A 4 38.56 -24.42 -35.06
CA PRO A 4 38.28 -23.12 -34.43
C PRO A 4 37.91 -23.18 -32.93
N ARG A 5 38.13 -22.04 -32.27
CA ARG A 5 37.74 -21.67 -30.90
C ARG A 5 36.28 -21.23 -30.91
N HIS A 6 35.51 -21.56 -29.87
CA HIS A 6 34.30 -20.82 -29.52
C HIS A 6 34.47 -20.14 -28.15
N ILE A 7 34.29 -18.83 -28.19
CA ILE A 7 34.25 -17.87 -27.10
C ILE A 7 32.80 -17.82 -26.65
N THR A 8 32.50 -18.22 -25.41
CA THR A 8 31.21 -17.89 -24.78
C THR A 8 31.41 -17.75 -23.28
N ALA A 9 31.95 -16.61 -22.88
CA ALA A 9 31.88 -16.12 -21.50
C ALA A 9 31.90 -14.60 -21.59
N LEU A 10 30.72 -13.97 -21.60
CA LEU A 10 30.46 -12.59 -21.18
C LEU A 10 29.00 -12.27 -21.53
N LEU A 11 28.04 -12.68 -20.70
CA LEU A 11 26.72 -12.04 -20.64
C LEU A 11 25.98 -12.43 -19.33
N PHE A 12 26.63 -12.26 -18.18
CA PHE A 12 25.94 -12.45 -16.88
C PHE A 12 26.37 -11.44 -15.79
N CYS A 13 27.03 -10.34 -16.14
CA CYS A 13 27.48 -9.30 -15.19
C CYS A 13 26.89 -7.90 -15.42
N LEU A 14 25.82 -7.76 -16.21
CA LEU A 14 25.23 -6.44 -16.51
C LEU A 14 23.85 -6.19 -15.89
N LEU A 15 23.26 -7.19 -15.21
CA LEU A 15 21.96 -7.06 -14.54
C LEU A 15 22.08 -6.88 -13.01
N THR A 16 23.19 -7.29 -12.39
CA THR A 16 23.45 -7.07 -10.95
C THR A 16 24.03 -5.69 -10.63
N SER A 17 24.56 -4.98 -11.63
CA SER A 17 25.18 -3.67 -11.46
C SER A 17 24.19 -2.50 -11.58
N LEU A 18 23.05 -2.70 -12.25
CA LEU A 18 22.03 -1.65 -12.42
C LEU A 18 21.21 -1.43 -11.14
N THR A 19 20.91 -2.49 -10.39
CA THR A 19 20.20 -2.39 -9.10
C THR A 19 21.08 -1.71 -8.05
N SER A 20 22.35 -2.14 -7.91
CA SER A 20 23.26 -1.56 -6.92
C SER A 20 23.54 -0.07 -7.12
N VAL A 21 23.51 0.43 -8.36
CA VAL A 21 23.74 1.86 -8.64
C VAL A 21 22.49 2.68 -8.31
N ALA A 22 21.29 2.19 -8.67
CA ALA A 22 20.03 2.85 -8.33
C ALA A 22 19.81 2.92 -6.80
N ASP A 23 20.13 1.84 -6.09
CA ASP A 23 20.00 1.75 -4.62
C ASP A 23 20.98 2.69 -3.90
N ASN A 24 22.22 2.83 -4.41
CA ASN A 24 23.23 3.73 -3.85
C ASN A 24 22.85 5.22 -4.03
N HIS A 25 22.09 5.57 -5.07
CA HIS A 25 21.56 6.93 -5.24
C HIS A 25 20.42 7.26 -4.28
N SER A 26 19.60 6.27 -3.90
CA SER A 26 18.46 6.45 -2.98
C SER A 26 18.92 6.83 -1.58
N GLU A 27 19.88 6.09 -0.99
CA GLU A 27 20.39 6.39 0.36
C GLU A 27 21.13 7.74 0.42
N GLN A 28 21.95 8.05 -0.59
CA GLN A 28 22.72 9.29 -0.64
C GLN A 28 21.81 10.51 -0.77
N THR A 29 20.74 10.40 -1.56
CA THR A 29 19.73 11.47 -1.67
C THR A 29 19.06 11.72 -0.32
N LEU A 30 18.71 10.66 0.41
CA LEU A 30 18.12 10.77 1.73
C LEU A 30 19.07 11.48 2.72
N TYR A 31 20.33 11.05 2.80
CA TYR A 31 21.34 11.69 3.65
C TYR A 31 21.59 13.15 3.27
N GLN A 32 21.60 13.46 1.98
CA GLN A 32 21.76 14.82 1.47
C GLN A 32 20.62 15.72 1.93
N LEU A 33 19.36 15.33 1.72
CA LEU A 33 18.20 16.11 2.13
C LEU A 33 18.17 16.35 3.65
N MET A 34 18.49 15.32 4.45
CA MET A 34 18.60 15.44 5.90
C MET A 34 19.71 16.43 6.31
N SER A 35 20.87 16.35 5.66
CA SER A 35 22.01 17.24 5.91
C SER A 35 21.69 18.69 5.52
N GLU A 36 21.11 18.93 4.34
CA GLU A 36 20.68 20.26 3.90
C GLU A 36 19.67 20.90 4.86
N ARG A 37 18.75 20.09 5.40
CA ARG A 37 17.78 20.56 6.39
C ARG A 37 18.46 21.02 7.69
N LEU A 38 19.46 20.28 8.17
CA LEU A 38 20.24 20.66 9.36
C LEU A 38 21.17 21.85 9.09
N ALA A 39 21.66 22.03 7.85
CA ALA A 39 22.54 23.14 7.48
C ALA A 39 21.86 24.52 7.58
N LEU A 40 20.52 24.57 7.64
CA LEU A 40 19.76 25.80 7.89
C LEU A 40 19.73 26.22 9.37
N MET A 41 20.12 25.34 10.30
CA MET A 41 20.00 25.58 11.75
C MET A 41 20.84 26.74 12.29
N PRO A 42 22.06 27.02 11.78
CA PRO A 42 22.80 28.22 12.19
C PRO A 42 22.06 29.53 11.88
N GLU A 43 21.37 29.62 10.74
CA GLU A 43 20.59 30.80 10.37
C GLU A 43 19.31 30.93 11.22
N VAL A 44 18.67 29.80 11.53
CA VAL A 44 17.55 29.76 12.49
C VAL A 44 18.01 30.23 13.87
N ALA A 45 19.20 29.80 14.32
CA ALA A 45 19.78 30.21 15.59
C ALA A 45 20.03 31.72 15.64
N LYS A 46 20.69 32.29 14.62
CA LYS A 46 20.93 33.74 14.53
C LYS A 46 19.64 34.55 14.57
N TYR A 47 18.60 34.12 13.84
CA TYR A 47 17.30 34.78 13.88
C TYR A 47 16.70 34.74 15.29
N LYS A 48 16.69 33.56 15.92
CA LYS A 48 16.11 33.39 17.25
C LYS A 48 16.86 34.18 18.30
N TRP A 49 18.19 34.19 18.25
CA TRP A 49 19.04 35.00 19.13
C TRP A 49 18.71 36.49 19.00
N HIS A 50 18.70 37.04 17.78
CA HIS A 50 18.39 38.44 17.53
C HIS A 50 17.01 38.86 18.04
N HIS A 51 16.03 37.96 17.97
CA HIS A 51 14.64 38.23 18.38
C HIS A 51 14.33 37.74 19.82
N ASN A 52 15.34 37.32 20.58
CA ASN A 52 15.19 36.78 21.94
C ASN A 52 14.15 35.62 22.02
N LEU A 53 14.16 34.73 21.04
CA LEU A 53 13.29 33.55 20.95
C LEU A 53 14.00 32.29 21.46
N PRO A 54 13.27 31.38 22.13
CA PRO A 54 13.84 30.12 22.57
C PRO A 54 14.16 29.18 21.39
N ILE A 55 15.19 28.35 21.57
CA ILE A 55 15.53 27.27 20.62
C ILE A 55 14.38 26.26 20.53
N GLU A 56 13.75 25.93 21.65
CA GLU A 56 12.63 25.00 21.72
C GLU A 56 11.29 25.68 21.38
N ASP A 57 10.49 25.00 20.55
CA ASP A 57 9.15 25.44 20.15
C ASP A 57 8.21 24.22 20.12
N LEU A 58 7.73 23.84 21.31
CA LEU A 58 6.97 22.60 21.51
C LEU A 58 5.70 22.53 20.64
N ALA A 59 5.01 23.66 20.46
CA ALA A 59 3.81 23.72 19.64
C ALA A 59 4.15 23.45 18.16
N ARG A 60 5.23 24.03 17.65
CA ARG A 60 5.68 23.79 16.28
C ARG A 60 6.22 22.38 16.10
N GLU A 61 6.97 21.85 17.06
CA GLU A 61 7.49 20.48 17.05
C GLU A 61 6.35 19.47 16.97
N ALA A 62 5.29 19.64 17.77
CA ALA A 62 4.10 18.81 17.72
C ALA A 62 3.41 18.85 16.35
N MET A 63 3.18 20.04 15.77
CA MET A 63 2.58 20.19 14.44
C MET A 63 3.40 19.50 13.33
N VAL A 64 4.72 19.61 13.39
CA VAL A 64 5.61 18.97 12.39
C VAL A 64 5.54 17.45 12.52
N LEU A 65 5.60 16.90 13.74
CA LEU A 65 5.49 15.45 13.95
C LEU A 65 4.15 14.88 13.49
N GLU A 66 3.05 15.55 13.83
CA GLU A 66 1.71 15.14 13.41
C GLU A 66 1.57 15.15 11.88
N ARG A 67 2.02 16.24 11.24
CA ARG A 67 2.02 16.35 9.78
C ARG A 67 2.85 15.24 9.14
N THR A 68 4.04 14.94 9.66
CA THR A 68 4.87 13.88 9.10
C THR A 68 4.19 12.52 9.23
N VAL A 69 3.72 12.14 10.43
CA VAL A 69 3.08 10.83 10.65
C VAL A 69 1.84 10.66 9.76
N SER A 70 1.07 11.73 9.54
CA SER A 70 -0.10 11.71 8.65
C SER A 70 0.25 11.46 7.18
N ARG A 71 1.46 11.80 6.74
CA ARG A 71 1.94 11.67 5.36
C ARG A 71 2.74 10.40 5.11
N THR A 72 3.18 9.72 6.16
CA THR A 72 3.96 8.48 6.10
C THR A 72 3.13 7.28 6.54
N THR A 73 1.88 7.17 6.08
CA THR A 73 0.92 6.18 6.62
C THR A 73 1.35 4.73 6.46
N VAL A 74 2.24 4.44 5.51
CA VAL A 74 2.80 3.10 5.26
C VAL A 74 3.99 2.77 6.18
N LEU A 75 4.61 3.77 6.79
CA LEU A 75 5.73 3.58 7.72
C LEU A 75 5.21 3.37 9.14
N ASP A 76 6.02 2.71 9.98
CA ASP A 76 5.69 2.56 11.39
C ASP A 76 5.60 3.95 12.07
N PRO A 77 4.46 4.30 12.70
CA PRO A 77 4.25 5.63 13.26
C PRO A 77 5.15 5.90 14.48
N ILE A 78 5.54 4.88 15.25
CA ILE A 78 6.40 5.02 16.43
C ILE A 78 7.84 5.29 15.98
N HIS A 79 8.35 4.49 15.05
CA HIS A 79 9.68 4.67 14.48
C HIS A 79 9.76 6.00 13.72
N THR A 80 8.73 6.35 12.94
CA THR A 80 8.68 7.61 12.20
C THR A 80 8.71 8.80 13.16
N LYS A 81 7.87 8.79 14.21
CA LYS A 81 7.88 9.86 15.22
C LYS A 81 9.24 9.94 15.93
N THR A 82 9.87 8.81 16.20
CA THR A 82 11.20 8.73 16.83
C THR A 82 12.28 9.34 15.93
N PHE A 83 12.30 8.97 14.65
CA PHE A 83 13.26 9.48 13.66
C PHE A 83 13.16 11.00 13.47
N PHE A 84 11.96 11.53 13.24
CA PHE A 84 11.79 12.98 13.09
C PHE A 84 12.01 13.72 14.42
N GLY A 85 11.69 13.10 15.56
CA GLY A 85 12.05 13.63 16.88
C GLY A 85 13.57 13.74 17.07
N LEU A 86 14.34 12.74 16.63
CA LEU A 86 15.80 12.77 16.70
C LEU A 86 16.40 13.78 15.71
N GLN A 87 15.79 14.01 14.54
CA GLN A 87 16.16 15.14 13.69
C GLN A 87 15.94 16.49 14.37
N MET A 88 14.85 16.66 15.12
CA MET A 88 14.61 17.87 15.92
C MET A 88 15.65 18.02 17.02
N THR A 89 16.01 16.94 17.71
CA THR A 89 17.09 16.95 18.72
C THR A 89 18.43 17.38 18.11
N ALA A 90 18.80 16.84 16.94
CA ALA A 90 20.00 17.25 16.22
C ALA A 90 19.94 18.75 15.83
N ALA A 91 18.79 19.20 15.33
CA ALA A 91 18.56 20.59 15.00
C ALA A 91 18.69 21.54 16.20
N LYS A 92 18.19 21.14 17.38
CA LYS A 92 18.33 21.89 18.63
C LYS A 92 19.79 21.92 19.11
N ALA A 93 20.53 20.82 18.97
CA ALA A 93 21.95 20.77 19.32
C ALA A 93 22.80 21.73 18.48
N ILE A 94 22.58 21.77 17.15
CA ILE A 94 23.27 22.72 16.26
C ILE A 94 22.96 24.16 16.67
N GLN A 95 21.69 24.49 16.92
CA GLN A 95 21.31 25.83 17.39
C GLN A 95 21.96 26.18 18.74
N ALA A 96 22.05 25.22 19.66
CA ALA A 96 22.65 25.44 20.98
C ALA A 96 24.15 25.77 20.88
N ASN A 97 24.89 25.08 20.02
CA ASN A 97 26.30 25.39 19.78
C ASN A 97 26.47 26.81 19.21
N VAL A 98 25.58 27.24 18.32
CA VAL A 98 25.58 28.61 17.76
C VAL A 98 25.21 29.64 18.83
N PHE A 99 24.20 29.37 19.67
CA PHE A 99 23.88 30.26 20.80
C PHE A 99 25.05 30.44 21.77
N GLN A 100 25.85 29.39 22.00
CA GLN A 100 27.02 29.46 22.87
C GLN A 100 28.17 30.25 22.26
N SER A 101 28.28 30.32 20.93
CA SER A 101 29.35 31.05 20.24
C SER A 101 29.00 32.50 19.93
N LEU A 102 27.71 32.87 19.93
CA LEU A 102 27.25 34.22 19.64
C LEU A 102 27.37 35.16 20.85
N THR A 103 27.79 36.38 20.55
CA THR A 103 27.74 37.54 21.45
C THR A 103 26.76 38.60 20.92
N ASN A 104 26.39 39.59 21.75
CA ASN A 104 25.46 40.66 21.35
C ASN A 104 25.97 41.53 20.19
N THR A 105 27.26 41.46 19.85
CA THR A 105 27.87 42.21 18.74
C THR A 105 27.95 41.42 17.44
N ASP A 106 27.67 40.12 17.45
CA ASP A 106 27.89 39.23 16.30
C ASP A 106 26.74 39.20 15.29
N VAL A 107 25.57 39.77 15.63
CA VAL A 107 24.37 39.70 14.79
C VAL A 107 23.91 41.09 14.39
N VAL A 108 24.24 41.48 13.15
CA VAL A 108 23.77 42.73 12.54
C VAL A 108 22.40 42.51 11.90
N ALA A 109 21.45 43.40 12.16
CA ALA A 109 20.05 43.25 11.73
C ALA A 109 19.85 43.07 10.21
N SER A 110 20.75 43.61 9.37
CA SER A 110 20.70 43.45 7.90
C SER A 110 21.01 42.03 7.42
N ASP A 111 21.66 41.22 8.25
CA ASP A 111 22.21 39.92 7.86
C ASP A 111 21.37 38.75 8.39
N VAL A 112 20.27 39.05 9.10
CA VAL A 112 19.38 38.05 9.70
C VAL A 112 18.25 37.69 8.73
N ARG A 113 18.27 36.46 8.22
CA ARG A 113 17.22 35.93 7.34
C ARG A 113 15.91 35.72 8.09
N SER A 114 14.77 36.12 7.51
CA SER A 114 13.44 35.95 8.12
C SER A 114 13.14 34.48 8.42
N LEU A 115 12.74 34.19 9.66
CA LEU A 115 12.31 32.84 10.04
C LEU A 115 11.03 32.42 9.31
N ASN A 116 10.08 33.34 9.14
CA ASN A 116 8.76 33.04 8.59
C ASN A 116 8.73 33.06 7.07
N ASP A 117 9.40 34.03 6.46
CA ASP A 117 9.26 34.29 5.02
C ASP A 117 10.32 33.56 4.19
N ASP A 118 11.36 33.01 4.82
CA ASP A 118 12.48 32.36 4.14
C ASP A 118 12.83 30.99 4.74
N LEU A 119 13.22 30.94 6.02
CA LEU A 119 13.74 29.69 6.61
C LEU A 119 12.65 28.61 6.79
N ARG A 120 11.46 28.95 7.31
CA ARG A 120 10.35 28.00 7.51
C ARG A 120 9.83 27.39 6.21
N PRO A 121 9.62 28.14 5.10
CA PRO A 121 9.29 27.57 3.81
C PRO A 121 10.32 26.56 3.31
N LYS A 122 11.62 26.88 3.39
CA LYS A 122 12.70 25.95 2.98
C LYS A 122 12.76 24.69 3.83
N LEU A 123 12.63 24.83 5.16
CA LEU A 123 12.57 23.69 6.07
C LEU A 123 11.35 22.80 5.82
N THR A 124 10.24 23.41 5.40
CA THR A 124 9.02 22.69 5.04
C THR A 124 9.22 21.91 3.75
N LEU A 125 9.78 22.53 2.72
CA LEU A 125 10.09 21.87 1.46
C LEU A 125 11.04 20.68 1.65
N LEU A 126 12.15 20.89 2.36
CA LEU A 126 13.11 19.81 2.65
C LEU A 126 12.47 18.71 3.50
N GLY A 127 11.61 19.05 4.46
CA GLY A 127 10.85 18.07 5.23
C GLY A 127 9.94 17.20 4.35
N ASP A 128 9.28 17.82 3.38
CA ASP A 128 8.41 17.13 2.43
C ASP A 128 9.21 16.21 1.49
N GLN A 129 10.36 16.67 1.00
CA GLN A 129 11.28 15.87 0.18
C GLN A 129 11.88 14.68 0.96
N ILE A 130 12.21 14.86 2.25
CA ILE A 130 12.65 13.76 3.11
C ILE A 130 11.54 12.71 3.24
N ILE A 131 10.28 13.13 3.44
CA ILE A 131 9.14 12.21 3.51
C ILE A 131 8.99 11.41 2.21
N GLU A 132 9.04 12.08 1.06
CA GLU A 132 8.94 11.42 -0.25
C GLU A 132 10.08 10.43 -0.45
N GLN A 133 11.33 10.84 -0.17
CA GLN A 133 12.48 9.97 -0.30
C GLN A 133 12.44 8.79 0.69
N LEU A 134 11.98 8.98 1.93
CA LEU A 134 11.77 7.89 2.89
C LEU A 134 10.80 6.83 2.36
N LEU A 135 9.69 7.26 1.75
CA LEU A 135 8.70 6.35 1.19
C LEU A 135 9.29 5.55 0.02
N ILE A 136 10.05 6.20 -0.85
CA ILE A 136 10.78 5.55 -1.95
C ILE A 136 11.81 4.55 -1.40
N SER A 137 12.61 4.97 -0.42
CA SER A 137 13.65 4.13 0.18
C SER A 137 13.06 2.91 0.89
N TYR A 138 11.92 3.08 1.59
CA TYR A 138 11.20 1.99 2.24
C TYR A 138 10.64 0.98 1.22
N GLN A 139 9.99 1.47 0.15
CA GLN A 139 9.45 0.62 -0.91
C GLN A 139 10.52 -0.18 -1.64
N ASN A 140 11.71 0.41 -1.83
CA ASN A 140 12.81 -0.22 -2.54
C ASN A 140 13.69 -1.10 -1.63
N GLY A 141 13.45 -1.15 -0.32
CA GLY A 141 14.33 -1.85 0.62
C GLY A 141 15.76 -1.29 0.59
N THR A 142 15.91 0.03 0.48
CA THR A 142 17.20 0.69 0.28
C THR A 142 18.17 0.35 1.43
N PRO A 143 19.33 -0.26 1.15
CA PRO A 143 20.33 -0.54 2.17
C PRO A 143 20.96 0.78 2.67
N LEU A 144 21.25 0.86 3.97
CA LEU A 144 21.88 2.03 4.58
C LEU A 144 23.36 1.80 4.90
N ASN A 145 24.21 2.69 4.41
CA ASN A 145 25.63 2.71 4.68
C ASN A 145 25.99 3.77 5.75
N ARG A 146 26.52 3.29 6.88
CA ARG A 146 26.94 4.14 7.99
C ARG A 146 28.07 5.11 7.64
N ALA A 147 29.05 4.70 6.85
CA ALA A 147 30.18 5.56 6.49
C ALA A 147 29.73 6.72 5.59
N HIS A 148 28.79 6.47 4.66
CA HIS A 148 28.18 7.52 3.85
C HIS A 148 27.39 8.49 4.73
N PHE A 149 26.58 7.99 5.66
CA PHE A 149 25.89 8.82 6.65
C PHE A 149 26.89 9.70 7.43
N ASP A 150 27.93 9.12 8.02
CA ASP A 150 28.90 9.89 8.81
C ASP A 150 29.59 10.97 7.97
N ALA A 151 29.87 10.71 6.68
CA ALA A 151 30.44 11.69 5.76
C ALA A 151 29.51 12.89 5.51
N HIS A 152 28.21 12.66 5.27
CA HIS A 152 27.22 13.73 5.05
C HIS A 152 26.99 14.60 6.30
N PHE A 153 27.27 14.07 7.49
CA PHE A 153 27.07 14.76 8.78
C PHE A 153 28.38 15.15 9.46
N ALA A 154 29.52 15.02 8.78
CA ALA A 154 30.85 15.30 9.34
C ALA A 154 31.03 16.78 9.73
N HIS A 155 30.40 17.69 9.00
CA HIS A 155 30.48 19.14 9.21
C HIS A 155 29.63 19.65 10.38
N PHE A 156 28.75 18.81 10.93
CA PHE A 156 28.00 19.14 12.13
C PHE A 156 28.71 18.66 13.40
N GLU A 157 28.87 19.58 14.35
CA GLU A 157 29.35 19.33 15.71
C GLU A 157 28.28 18.66 16.60
N LEU A 158 27.69 17.57 16.12
CA LEU A 158 26.77 16.75 16.90
C LEU A 158 27.54 15.74 17.75
N ASN A 159 27.08 15.52 18.99
CA ASN A 159 27.64 14.45 19.81
C ASN A 159 27.40 13.07 19.16
N PRO A 160 28.25 12.07 19.46
CA PRO A 160 28.12 10.73 18.88
C PRO A 160 26.76 10.07 19.13
N GLN A 161 26.15 10.31 20.30
CA GLN A 161 24.87 9.71 20.68
C GLN A 161 23.72 10.18 19.78
N ILE A 162 23.70 11.46 19.40
CA ILE A 162 22.71 12.02 18.47
C ILE A 162 22.92 11.47 17.07
N LYS A 163 24.18 11.38 16.59
CA LYS A 163 24.50 10.80 15.28
C LYS A 163 24.09 9.32 15.21
N ASP A 164 24.45 8.54 16.22
CA ASP A 164 24.09 7.13 16.34
C ASP A 164 22.58 6.93 16.45
N GLY A 165 21.91 7.74 17.27
CA GLY A 165 20.45 7.69 17.42
C GLY A 165 19.75 8.00 16.10
N LEU A 166 20.19 9.05 15.41
CA LEU A 166 19.61 9.45 14.12
C LEU A 166 19.77 8.34 13.07
N PHE A 167 20.97 7.75 12.94
CA PHE A 167 21.20 6.63 12.02
C PHE A 167 20.35 5.41 12.36
N LYS A 168 20.35 4.96 13.63
CA LYS A 168 19.55 3.80 14.06
C LYS A 168 18.05 4.01 13.89
N SER A 169 17.56 5.21 14.18
CA SER A 169 16.14 5.50 13.97
C SER A 169 15.76 5.51 12.49
N LEU A 170 16.69 5.88 11.61
CA LEU A 170 16.48 5.77 10.17
C LEU A 170 16.46 4.30 9.71
N GLU A 171 17.38 3.47 10.21
CA GLU A 171 17.35 2.02 9.99
C GLU A 171 15.99 1.44 10.40
N LEU A 172 15.48 1.80 11.58
CA LEU A 172 14.17 1.31 12.08
C LEU A 172 12.97 1.79 11.25
N VAL A 173 13.04 2.98 10.67
CA VAL A 173 11.99 3.50 9.78
C VAL A 173 11.99 2.78 8.43
N LEU A 174 13.18 2.46 7.91
CA LEU A 174 13.34 1.85 6.59
C LEU A 174 13.33 0.32 6.62
N THR A 175 13.51 -0.29 7.78
CA THR A 175 13.38 -1.74 7.96
C THR A 175 11.90 -2.06 8.12
N PRO A 176 11.29 -2.80 7.17
CA PRO A 176 9.99 -3.40 7.42
C PRO A 176 10.10 -4.22 8.70
N PRO A 177 9.11 -4.20 9.60
CA PRO A 177 9.17 -5.01 10.81
C PRO A 177 9.55 -6.45 10.42
N ASN A 178 10.73 -6.91 10.82
CA ASN A 178 11.14 -8.29 10.63
C ASN A 178 10.35 -9.11 11.64
N LEU A 179 9.10 -9.37 11.28
CA LEU A 179 8.15 -10.04 12.11
C LEU A 179 7.92 -11.39 11.50
N ASP A 180 8.15 -12.40 12.31
CA ASP A 180 7.59 -13.70 12.05
C ASP A 180 6.10 -13.50 11.75
N PRO A 181 5.62 -13.85 10.55
CA PRO A 181 4.21 -13.69 10.21
C PRO A 181 3.26 -14.40 11.19
N ARG A 182 3.80 -15.32 12.02
CA ARG A 182 3.12 -15.98 13.14
C ARG A 182 2.86 -15.08 14.37
N ASP A 183 3.48 -13.91 14.48
CA ASP A 183 3.36 -12.99 15.62
C ASP A 183 2.56 -11.71 15.28
N THR A 184 1.76 -11.76 14.22
CA THR A 184 0.99 -10.60 13.71
C THR A 184 0.03 -10.06 14.77
N LEU A 185 -0.61 -10.91 15.56
CA LEU A 185 -1.50 -10.51 16.65
C LEU A 185 -0.74 -9.72 17.74
N ALA A 186 0.42 -10.20 18.17
CA ALA A 186 1.21 -9.53 19.20
C ALA A 186 1.62 -8.11 18.75
N ARG A 187 1.99 -7.97 17.47
CA ARG A 187 2.25 -6.66 16.85
C ARG A 187 1.00 -5.77 16.87
N LEU A 188 -0.14 -6.29 16.42
CA LEU A 188 -1.41 -5.56 16.41
C LEU A 188 -1.81 -5.06 17.81
N GLU A 189 -1.62 -5.90 18.84
CA GLU A 189 -1.93 -5.56 20.22
C GLU A 189 -1.05 -4.43 20.76
N LYS A 190 0.22 -4.41 20.36
CA LYS A 190 1.20 -3.38 20.74
C LYS A 190 1.01 -2.07 19.98
N ASP A 191 0.95 -2.13 18.65
CA ASP A 191 1.05 -0.95 17.79
C ASP A 191 -0.31 -0.32 17.47
N LYS A 192 -1.41 -1.07 17.73
CA LYS A 192 -2.80 -0.67 17.45
C LYS A 192 -3.02 -0.16 16.02
N THR A 193 -2.23 -0.66 15.07
CA THR A 193 -2.29 -0.27 13.66
C THR A 193 -2.48 -1.53 12.81
N LEU A 194 -3.57 -1.60 12.06
CA LEU A 194 -3.93 -2.71 11.18
C LEU A 194 -3.72 -2.31 9.72
N ARG A 195 -2.80 -3.00 9.02
CA ARG A 195 -2.53 -2.82 7.60
C ARG A 195 -3.49 -3.71 6.80
N VAL A 196 -4.32 -3.10 5.97
CA VAL A 196 -5.37 -3.78 5.22
C VAL A 196 -5.10 -3.66 3.71
N GLY A 197 -4.81 -4.79 3.07
CA GLY A 197 -4.63 -4.91 1.63
C GLY A 197 -5.96 -4.82 0.87
N VAL A 198 -6.03 -3.93 -0.12
CA VAL A 198 -7.22 -3.68 -0.97
C VAL A 198 -6.84 -3.45 -2.44
N THR A 199 -7.64 -3.93 -3.39
CA THR A 199 -7.42 -3.69 -4.83
C THR A 199 -8.13 -2.42 -5.33
N LEU A 200 -9.26 -2.05 -4.72
CA LEU A 200 -10.06 -0.86 -5.07
C LEU A 200 -10.54 -0.83 -6.54
N ASP A 201 -10.73 -2.02 -7.10
CA ASP A 201 -11.11 -2.25 -8.49
C ASP A 201 -12.18 -3.35 -8.64
N TYR A 202 -12.85 -3.72 -7.54
CA TYR A 202 -13.83 -4.81 -7.53
C TYR A 202 -15.08 -4.45 -6.73
N GLU A 203 -16.06 -3.85 -7.39
CA GLU A 203 -17.38 -3.57 -6.82
C GLU A 203 -18.24 -4.85 -6.80
N PRO A 204 -18.99 -5.15 -5.72
CA PRO A 204 -19.33 -4.32 -4.55
C PRO A 204 -18.36 -4.42 -3.35
N PHE A 205 -17.27 -5.18 -3.46
CA PHE A 205 -16.40 -5.46 -2.32
C PHE A 205 -15.48 -4.29 -1.95
N SER A 206 -14.68 -3.81 -2.89
CA SER A 206 -13.65 -2.80 -2.66
C SER A 206 -13.41 -2.01 -3.94
N TYR A 207 -13.85 -0.76 -3.95
CA TYR A 207 -13.79 0.13 -5.12
C TYR A 207 -13.55 1.58 -4.70
N GLN A 208 -13.32 2.44 -5.68
CA GLN A 208 -13.37 3.88 -5.50
C GLN A 208 -14.70 4.41 -6.03
N ASP A 209 -15.42 5.18 -5.22
CA ASP A 209 -16.63 5.87 -5.67
C ASP A 209 -16.31 7.04 -6.62
N ASN A 210 -17.35 7.71 -7.10
CA ASN A 210 -17.22 8.85 -8.02
C ASN A 210 -16.49 10.06 -7.41
N GLU A 211 -16.38 10.12 -6.08
CA GLU A 211 -15.69 11.16 -5.33
C GLU A 211 -14.23 10.78 -5.03
N GLY A 212 -13.83 9.56 -5.40
CA GLY A 212 -12.50 9.00 -5.18
C GLY A 212 -12.31 8.36 -3.79
N ASN A 213 -13.36 8.27 -2.97
CA ASN A 213 -13.31 7.64 -1.66
C ASN A 213 -13.30 6.11 -1.81
N ARG A 214 -12.71 5.42 -0.84
CA ARG A 214 -12.76 3.95 -0.77
C ARG A 214 -14.15 3.55 -0.28
N ALA A 215 -14.82 2.69 -1.04
CA ALA A 215 -16.16 2.20 -0.73
C ALA A 215 -16.25 0.68 -0.96
N GLY A 216 -17.30 0.09 -0.41
CA GLY A 216 -17.63 -1.32 -0.59
C GLY A 216 -17.77 -2.12 0.70
N ILE A 217 -18.30 -3.32 0.55
CA ILE A 217 -18.59 -4.28 1.64
C ILE A 217 -17.32 -4.54 2.47
N ASP A 218 -16.19 -4.74 1.81
CA ASP A 218 -14.94 -5.09 2.48
C ASP A 218 -14.27 -3.88 3.14
N ILE A 219 -14.51 -2.68 2.63
CA ILE A 219 -14.08 -1.43 3.29
C ILE A 219 -14.84 -1.25 4.61
N GLU A 220 -16.15 -1.50 4.60
CA GLU A 220 -16.98 -1.42 5.80
C GLU A 220 -16.67 -2.54 6.80
N LEU A 221 -16.49 -3.77 6.33
CA LEU A 221 -16.14 -4.91 7.18
C LEU A 221 -14.78 -4.73 7.85
N ALA A 222 -13.76 -4.28 7.11
CA ALA A 222 -12.45 -3.95 7.68
C ALA A 222 -12.54 -2.81 8.70
N THR A 223 -13.35 -1.79 8.42
CA THR A 223 -13.59 -0.67 9.34
C THR A 223 -14.28 -1.12 10.63
N ALA A 224 -15.28 -1.99 10.53
CA ALA A 224 -15.96 -2.57 11.69
C ALA A 224 -15.01 -3.41 12.56
N LEU A 225 -14.17 -4.25 11.92
CA LEU A 225 -13.14 -5.04 12.61
C LEU A 225 -12.16 -4.14 13.37
N ALA A 226 -11.63 -3.11 12.70
CA ALA A 226 -10.69 -2.20 13.31
C ALA A 226 -11.31 -1.43 14.47
N LYS A 227 -12.58 -1.01 14.35
CA LYS A 227 -13.32 -0.35 15.42
C LYS A 227 -13.50 -1.26 16.63
N GLU A 228 -13.90 -2.52 16.43
CA GLU A 228 -14.07 -3.50 17.52
C GLU A 228 -12.79 -3.67 18.34
N PHE A 229 -11.65 -3.79 17.65
CA PHE A 229 -10.37 -4.05 18.32
C PHE A 229 -9.57 -2.80 18.69
N GLY A 230 -10.11 -1.61 18.41
CA GLY A 230 -9.43 -0.34 18.68
C GLY A 230 -8.16 -0.12 17.84
N TYR A 231 -8.16 -0.60 16.60
CA TYR A 231 -7.07 -0.44 15.65
C TYR A 231 -7.29 0.76 14.73
N ARG A 232 -6.20 1.44 14.36
CA ARG A 232 -6.17 2.39 13.25
C ARG A 232 -5.84 1.65 11.95
N ILE A 233 -6.64 1.84 10.92
CA ILE A 233 -6.39 1.23 9.61
C ILE A 233 -5.30 2.00 8.85
N VAL A 234 -4.38 1.25 8.26
CA VAL A 234 -3.50 1.67 7.17
C VAL A 234 -3.90 0.90 5.92
N TRP A 235 -4.46 1.60 4.94
CA TRP A 235 -4.83 0.99 3.66
C TRP A 235 -3.59 0.77 2.81
N VAL A 236 -3.37 -0.47 2.39
CA VAL A 236 -2.27 -0.87 1.51
C VAL A 236 -2.86 -1.27 0.17
N LYS A 237 -2.48 -0.54 -0.89
CA LYS A 237 -2.95 -0.86 -2.25
C LYS A 237 -2.20 -2.09 -2.77
N THR A 238 -2.93 -3.04 -3.33
CA THR A 238 -2.41 -4.21 -4.03
C THR A 238 -3.16 -4.40 -5.37
N SER A 239 -2.87 -5.47 -6.10
CA SER A 239 -3.54 -5.83 -7.35
C SER A 239 -3.79 -7.34 -7.42
N TRP A 240 -4.73 -7.80 -8.24
CA TRP A 240 -4.97 -9.24 -8.39
C TRP A 240 -3.72 -10.05 -8.79
N PRO A 241 -2.87 -9.59 -9.72
CA PRO A 241 -1.61 -10.27 -10.03
C PRO A 241 -0.61 -10.31 -8.88
N THR A 242 -0.52 -9.27 -8.07
CA THR A 242 0.50 -9.15 -7.00
C THR A 242 0.01 -9.59 -5.62
N LEU A 243 -1.31 -9.73 -5.40
CA LEU A 243 -1.96 -9.96 -4.10
C LEU A 243 -1.24 -10.99 -3.23
N MET A 244 -0.90 -12.15 -3.79
CA MET A 244 -0.26 -13.21 -3.01
C MET A 244 1.22 -12.96 -2.73
N ALA A 245 1.93 -12.30 -3.65
CA ALA A 245 3.32 -11.91 -3.43
C ALA A 245 3.39 -10.82 -2.35
N ASP A 246 2.54 -9.79 -2.47
CA ASP A 246 2.43 -8.70 -1.49
C ASP A 246 2.06 -9.23 -0.08
N ALA A 247 1.24 -10.27 -0.01
CA ALA A 247 0.89 -10.94 1.24
C ALA A 247 2.09 -11.70 1.84
N GLU A 248 2.85 -12.44 1.03
CA GLU A 248 4.04 -13.17 1.48
C GLU A 248 5.20 -12.25 1.88
N ASP A 249 5.34 -11.12 1.18
CA ASP A 249 6.26 -10.03 1.53
C ASP A 249 5.79 -9.23 2.76
N ASN A 250 4.70 -9.68 3.41
CA ASN A 250 4.14 -9.11 4.63
C ASN A 250 3.83 -7.60 4.51
N LEU A 251 3.35 -7.16 3.34
CA LEU A 251 3.01 -5.74 3.12
C LEU A 251 1.75 -5.32 3.88
N PHE A 252 0.85 -6.26 4.18
CA PHE A 252 -0.36 -6.07 4.98
C PHE A 252 -0.61 -7.24 5.92
N ASP A 253 -1.33 -7.00 7.01
CA ASP A 253 -1.65 -8.04 8.02
C ASP A 253 -2.83 -8.90 7.57
N ILE A 254 -3.82 -8.24 6.96
CA ILE A 254 -5.00 -8.85 6.37
C ILE A 254 -5.31 -8.20 5.02
N ALA A 255 -6.04 -8.90 4.16
CA ALA A 255 -6.57 -8.33 2.93
C ALA A 255 -8.05 -8.71 2.74
N LEU A 256 -8.83 -7.70 2.34
CA LEU A 256 -10.25 -7.82 2.03
C LEU A 256 -10.50 -7.08 0.71
N SER A 257 -10.86 -7.83 -0.33
CA SER A 257 -11.18 -7.27 -1.65
C SER A 257 -12.01 -8.23 -2.49
N GLY A 258 -12.97 -8.96 -1.91
CA GLY A 258 -13.75 -10.00 -2.57
C GLY A 258 -12.91 -11.25 -2.85
N ILE A 259 -11.98 -11.58 -1.95
CA ILE A 259 -10.94 -12.58 -2.20
C ILE A 259 -11.55 -13.99 -2.05
N SER A 260 -11.62 -14.72 -3.17
CA SER A 260 -12.03 -16.13 -3.13
C SER A 260 -11.03 -16.97 -2.33
N ILE A 261 -11.56 -17.77 -1.40
CA ILE A 261 -10.85 -18.85 -0.71
C ILE A 261 -10.56 -19.94 -1.74
N THR A 262 -9.30 -20.30 -1.92
CA THR A 262 -8.89 -21.37 -2.84
C THR A 262 -7.79 -22.19 -2.20
N ALA A 263 -7.71 -23.49 -2.51
CA ALA A 263 -6.67 -24.38 -1.99
C ALA A 263 -5.25 -23.85 -2.25
N GLN A 264 -5.01 -23.26 -3.44
CA GLN A 264 -3.70 -22.69 -3.78
C GLN A 264 -3.33 -21.50 -2.88
N ARG A 265 -4.30 -20.63 -2.54
CA ARG A 265 -4.05 -19.50 -1.63
C ARG A 265 -3.91 -19.99 -0.19
N GLN A 266 -4.73 -20.96 0.24
CA GLN A 266 -4.67 -21.56 1.59
C GLN A 266 -3.38 -22.32 1.87
N HIS A 267 -2.71 -22.83 0.83
CA HIS A 267 -1.39 -23.45 0.99
C HIS A 267 -0.30 -22.42 1.36
N ARG A 268 -0.51 -21.14 1.04
CA ARG A 268 0.49 -20.07 1.21
C ARG A 268 0.16 -19.16 2.39
N MET A 269 -1.12 -18.89 2.60
CA MET A 269 -1.63 -17.93 3.58
C MET A 269 -2.86 -18.49 4.30
N MET A 270 -3.28 -17.85 5.40
CA MET A 270 -4.51 -18.22 6.11
C MET A 270 -5.72 -17.46 5.56
N PHE A 271 -6.91 -18.01 5.82
CA PHE A 271 -8.20 -17.37 5.54
C PHE A 271 -9.09 -17.38 6.76
N SER A 272 -9.94 -16.38 6.90
CA SER A 272 -11.02 -16.40 7.89
C SER A 272 -12.09 -17.44 7.55
N ALA A 273 -13.06 -17.60 8.43
CA ALA A 273 -14.37 -18.11 8.08
C ALA A 273 -14.95 -17.33 6.87
N PRO A 274 -15.73 -17.99 5.99
CA PRO A 274 -16.29 -17.33 4.83
C PRO A 274 -17.39 -16.34 5.24
N TYR A 275 -17.44 -15.17 4.59
CA TYR A 275 -18.48 -14.16 4.81
C TYR A 275 -19.45 -14.00 3.63
N HIS A 276 -19.16 -14.66 2.51
CA HIS A 276 -20.03 -14.70 1.33
C HIS A 276 -19.79 -15.99 0.56
N THR A 277 -20.85 -16.53 -0.05
CA THR A 277 -20.81 -17.71 -0.90
C THR A 277 -21.42 -17.37 -2.25
N GLY A 278 -20.85 -17.87 -3.33
CA GLY A 278 -21.36 -17.65 -4.68
C GLY A 278 -20.63 -18.51 -5.69
N GLY A 279 -20.49 -18.03 -6.92
CA GLY A 279 -19.83 -18.79 -7.96
C GLY A 279 -19.62 -17.99 -9.23
N LYS A 280 -18.87 -18.57 -10.17
CA LYS A 280 -18.69 -17.97 -11.50
C LYS A 280 -19.95 -18.12 -12.36
N THR A 281 -20.38 -17.05 -13.00
CA THR A 281 -21.37 -17.04 -14.09
C THR A 281 -20.80 -16.30 -15.30
N ALA A 282 -21.55 -16.21 -16.39
CA ALA A 282 -21.23 -15.35 -17.52
C ALA A 282 -22.19 -14.16 -17.59
N ILE A 283 -21.67 -13.00 -17.98
CA ILE A 283 -22.42 -11.79 -18.31
C ILE A 283 -22.11 -11.39 -19.75
N GLY A 284 -23.11 -10.87 -20.45
CA GLY A 284 -23.00 -10.37 -21.82
C GLY A 284 -24.15 -9.45 -22.16
N ARG A 285 -24.33 -9.12 -23.44
CA ARG A 285 -25.48 -8.31 -23.87
C ARG A 285 -26.78 -9.08 -23.69
N CYS A 286 -27.85 -8.41 -23.27
CA CYS A 286 -29.17 -9.02 -23.14
C CYS A 286 -29.69 -9.63 -24.45
N SER A 287 -29.32 -9.03 -25.59
CA SER A 287 -29.63 -9.57 -26.92
C SER A 287 -28.98 -10.92 -27.23
N SER A 288 -27.99 -11.34 -26.45
CA SER A 288 -27.20 -12.56 -26.68
C SER A 288 -27.53 -13.67 -25.68
N VAL A 289 -28.51 -13.49 -24.79
CA VAL A 289 -28.90 -14.50 -23.79
C VAL A 289 -29.26 -15.83 -24.46
N ASP A 290 -30.15 -15.83 -25.45
CA ASP A 290 -30.58 -17.07 -26.12
C ASP A 290 -29.45 -17.78 -26.87
N GLU A 291 -28.46 -17.01 -27.35
CA GLU A 291 -27.32 -17.52 -28.13
C GLU A 291 -26.17 -18.03 -27.26
N LEU A 292 -26.05 -17.53 -26.02
CA LEU A 292 -24.91 -17.74 -25.12
C LEU A 292 -25.31 -18.28 -23.73
N ASN A 293 -26.48 -18.92 -23.60
CA ASN A 293 -27.01 -19.41 -22.31
C ASN A 293 -26.44 -20.75 -21.80
N THR A 294 -25.41 -21.30 -22.43
CA THR A 294 -24.68 -22.46 -21.88
C THR A 294 -23.19 -22.34 -22.14
N LEU A 295 -22.37 -23.01 -21.32
CA LEU A 295 -20.91 -23.03 -21.50
C LEU A 295 -20.50 -23.52 -22.90
N ALA A 296 -21.20 -24.52 -23.45
CA ALA A 296 -20.92 -25.07 -24.78
C ALA A 296 -21.27 -24.11 -25.92
N LEU A 297 -22.28 -23.24 -25.73
CA LEU A 297 -22.59 -22.19 -26.69
C LEU A 297 -21.59 -21.04 -26.62
N ILE A 298 -21.08 -20.75 -25.42
CA ILE A 298 -20.04 -19.74 -25.21
C ILE A 298 -18.69 -20.21 -25.76
N ASP A 299 -18.30 -21.49 -25.58
CA ASP A 299 -17.02 -22.04 -26.04
C ASP A 299 -16.98 -22.36 -27.55
N ARG A 300 -17.19 -21.33 -28.38
CA ARG A 300 -17.14 -21.41 -29.85
C ARG A 300 -16.12 -20.43 -30.41
N ALA A 301 -15.54 -20.75 -31.56
CA ALA A 301 -14.42 -20.00 -32.14
C ALA A 301 -14.76 -18.52 -32.44
N GLU A 302 -16.01 -18.25 -32.78
CA GLU A 302 -16.54 -16.92 -33.07
C GLU A 302 -16.79 -16.07 -31.81
N THR A 303 -16.90 -16.69 -30.64
CA THR A 303 -17.21 -15.98 -29.39
C THR A 303 -15.96 -15.27 -28.86
N ARG A 304 -16.11 -13.99 -28.53
CA ARG A 304 -15.05 -13.16 -27.94
C ARG A 304 -15.25 -13.02 -26.44
N ILE A 305 -14.38 -13.67 -25.69
CA ILE A 305 -14.35 -13.64 -24.23
C ILE A 305 -13.41 -12.55 -23.77
N ILE A 306 -13.89 -11.70 -22.87
CA ILE A 306 -13.06 -10.73 -22.19
C ILE A 306 -12.87 -11.12 -20.73
N VAL A 307 -11.67 -10.92 -20.19
CA VAL A 307 -11.37 -11.26 -18.80
C VAL A 307 -10.27 -10.37 -18.22
N ASN A 308 -10.33 -10.11 -16.92
CA ASN A 308 -9.31 -9.38 -16.19
C ASN A 308 -8.10 -10.26 -15.81
N PRO A 309 -6.88 -9.70 -15.73
CA PRO A 309 -5.66 -10.48 -15.52
C PRO A 309 -5.45 -10.98 -14.08
N GLY A 310 -4.75 -12.11 -13.95
CA GLY A 310 -4.13 -12.61 -12.72
C GLY A 310 -5.06 -13.23 -11.68
N GLY A 311 -6.37 -12.99 -11.79
CA GLY A 311 -7.38 -13.44 -10.85
C GLY A 311 -7.95 -14.84 -11.11
N THR A 312 -9.02 -15.17 -10.38
CA THR A 312 -9.74 -16.43 -10.56
C THR A 312 -10.58 -16.47 -11.83
N ASN A 313 -10.96 -15.32 -12.39
CA ASN A 313 -11.68 -15.22 -13.67
C ASN A 313 -10.84 -15.74 -14.83
N GLU A 314 -9.63 -15.19 -15.03
CA GLU A 314 -8.72 -15.64 -16.10
C GLU A 314 -8.44 -17.13 -15.99
N ARG A 315 -8.18 -17.62 -14.78
CA ARG A 315 -7.91 -19.04 -14.55
C ARG A 315 -9.10 -19.91 -14.92
N PHE A 316 -10.31 -19.51 -14.52
CA PHE A 316 -11.53 -20.23 -14.88
C PHE A 316 -11.66 -20.31 -16.40
N VAL A 317 -11.60 -19.16 -17.09
CA VAL A 317 -11.74 -19.07 -18.54
C VAL A 317 -10.70 -19.94 -19.27
N ARG A 318 -9.42 -19.88 -18.87
CA ARG A 318 -8.36 -20.70 -19.46
C ARG A 318 -8.51 -22.21 -19.22
N SER A 319 -9.20 -22.59 -18.14
CA SER A 319 -9.44 -24.00 -17.82
C SER A 319 -10.73 -24.56 -18.43
N ALA A 320 -11.74 -23.71 -18.62
CA ALA A 320 -13.08 -24.10 -19.01
C ALA A 320 -13.33 -23.95 -20.52
N LEU A 321 -12.61 -23.05 -21.20
CA LEU A 321 -12.80 -22.76 -22.61
C LEU A 321 -11.60 -23.25 -23.42
N THR A 322 -11.88 -23.88 -24.56
CA THR A 322 -10.88 -24.47 -25.45
C THR A 322 -10.92 -23.90 -26.86
N ASN A 323 -12.05 -23.33 -27.27
CA ASN A 323 -12.29 -22.87 -28.63
C ASN A 323 -12.47 -21.35 -28.73
N ALA A 324 -13.10 -20.73 -27.73
CA ALA A 324 -13.38 -19.30 -27.77
C ALA A 324 -12.13 -18.42 -27.74
N SER A 325 -12.22 -17.25 -28.37
CA SER A 325 -11.12 -16.27 -28.35
C SER A 325 -11.10 -15.53 -27.01
N ILE A 326 -9.96 -15.54 -26.32
CA ILE A 326 -9.81 -14.92 -24.99
C ILE A 326 -8.94 -13.67 -25.12
N ARG A 327 -9.49 -12.51 -24.72
CA ARG A 327 -8.76 -11.25 -24.62
C ARG A 327 -8.65 -10.81 -23.17
N ILE A 328 -7.43 -10.49 -22.76
CA ILE A 328 -7.16 -9.88 -21.46
C ILE A 328 -7.43 -8.38 -21.55
N HIS A 329 -8.18 -7.85 -20.59
CA HIS A 329 -8.41 -6.42 -20.43
C HIS A 329 -7.83 -5.94 -19.09
N PRO A 330 -6.87 -5.01 -19.09
CA PRO A 330 -6.08 -4.71 -17.90
C PRO A 330 -6.82 -3.90 -16.83
N ASP A 331 -7.91 -3.20 -17.18
CA ASP A 331 -8.61 -2.29 -16.27
C ASP A 331 -10.03 -2.78 -15.95
N ASN A 332 -10.22 -3.30 -14.73
CA ASN A 332 -11.52 -3.81 -14.25
C ASN A 332 -12.64 -2.75 -14.28
N ARG A 333 -12.30 -1.45 -14.26
CA ARG A 333 -13.31 -0.39 -14.25
C ARG A 333 -13.96 -0.18 -15.60
N THR A 334 -13.27 -0.56 -16.67
CA THR A 334 -13.72 -0.33 -18.05
C THR A 334 -14.07 -1.62 -18.78
N ILE A 335 -13.82 -2.79 -18.19
CA ILE A 335 -14.02 -4.10 -18.85
C ILE A 335 -15.47 -4.35 -19.31
N PHE A 336 -16.47 -3.90 -18.54
CA PHE A 336 -17.89 -4.07 -18.89
C PHE A 336 -18.33 -3.23 -20.09
N ASN A 337 -17.64 -2.11 -20.36
CA ASN A 337 -17.92 -1.28 -21.54
C ASN A 337 -17.62 -2.03 -22.85
N GLU A 338 -16.73 -3.01 -22.82
CA GLU A 338 -16.42 -3.84 -23.98
C GLU A 338 -17.59 -4.78 -24.34
N LEU A 339 -18.37 -5.22 -23.34
CA LEU A 339 -19.60 -5.96 -23.57
C LEU A 339 -20.69 -5.03 -24.13
N VAL A 340 -20.85 -3.84 -23.52
CA VAL A 340 -21.83 -2.83 -23.93
C VAL A 340 -21.60 -2.38 -25.37
N SER A 341 -20.35 -2.12 -25.74
CA SER A 341 -19.97 -1.59 -27.05
C SER A 341 -19.95 -2.61 -28.19
N GLY A 342 -20.05 -3.91 -27.90
CA GLY A 342 -19.98 -4.91 -28.96
C GLY A 342 -18.59 -5.46 -29.25
N THR A 343 -17.54 -5.04 -28.53
CA THR A 343 -16.15 -5.47 -28.79
C THR A 343 -15.80 -6.80 -28.14
N ALA A 344 -16.58 -7.24 -27.14
CA ALA A 344 -16.60 -8.57 -26.57
C ALA A 344 -18.05 -9.09 -26.46
N ASP A 345 -18.21 -10.41 -26.33
CA ASP A 345 -19.51 -11.08 -26.33
C ASP A 345 -19.90 -11.59 -24.94
N ALA A 346 -18.93 -12.12 -24.18
CA ALA A 346 -19.16 -12.57 -22.82
C ALA A 346 -17.93 -12.33 -21.92
N MET A 347 -18.19 -12.23 -20.61
CA MET A 347 -17.19 -12.24 -19.55
C MET A 347 -17.62 -13.24 -18.49
N PHE A 348 -16.70 -14.08 -18.01
CA PHE A 348 -16.94 -14.92 -16.84
C PHE A 348 -16.45 -14.23 -15.58
N THR A 349 -17.35 -14.06 -14.61
CA THR A 349 -17.03 -13.44 -13.31
C THR A 349 -17.92 -13.97 -12.20
N ASP A 350 -17.76 -13.49 -10.96
CA ASP A 350 -18.62 -13.91 -9.85
C ASP A 350 -20.07 -13.44 -10.05
N SER A 351 -21.03 -14.27 -9.66
CA SER A 351 -22.47 -14.01 -9.79
C SER A 351 -22.89 -12.67 -9.21
N ILE A 352 -22.37 -12.33 -8.04
CA ILE A 352 -22.62 -11.06 -7.36
C ILE A 352 -22.18 -9.84 -8.19
N GLU A 353 -21.03 -9.93 -8.88
CA GLU A 353 -20.57 -8.86 -9.77
C GLU A 353 -21.42 -8.80 -11.03
N ALA A 354 -21.73 -9.96 -11.62
CA ALA A 354 -22.55 -10.03 -12.82
C ALA A 354 -23.96 -9.44 -12.59
N GLN A 355 -24.59 -9.74 -11.45
CA GLN A 355 -25.89 -9.20 -11.06
C GLN A 355 -25.83 -7.68 -10.86
N LEU A 356 -24.80 -7.19 -10.14
CA LEU A 356 -24.59 -5.76 -9.95
C LEU A 356 -24.43 -5.03 -11.29
N GLN A 357 -23.60 -5.57 -12.18
CA GLN A 357 -23.30 -4.95 -13.47
C GLN A 357 -24.51 -4.98 -14.41
N ALA A 358 -25.30 -6.04 -14.40
CA ALA A 358 -26.59 -6.09 -15.11
C ALA A 358 -27.58 -5.03 -14.59
N THR A 359 -27.57 -4.76 -13.28
CA THR A 359 -28.40 -3.71 -12.67
C THR A 359 -27.94 -2.31 -13.09
N LYS A 360 -26.62 -2.07 -13.14
CA LYS A 360 -26.03 -0.79 -13.55
C LYS A 360 -26.10 -0.53 -15.05
N HIS A 361 -26.04 -1.57 -15.86
CA HIS A 361 -26.05 -1.50 -17.31
C HIS A 361 -27.24 -2.27 -17.87
N PRO A 362 -28.39 -1.61 -18.12
CA PRO A 362 -29.61 -2.29 -18.59
C PRO A 362 -29.48 -3.06 -19.91
N SER A 363 -28.41 -2.84 -20.67
CA SER A 363 -28.08 -3.59 -21.88
C SER A 363 -27.34 -4.91 -21.61
N LEU A 364 -26.88 -5.14 -20.39
CA LEU A 364 -26.16 -6.34 -19.97
C LEU A 364 -27.06 -7.24 -19.13
N CYS A 365 -26.95 -8.54 -19.35
CA CYS A 365 -27.69 -9.56 -18.64
C CYS A 365 -26.75 -10.69 -18.21
N VAL A 366 -27.07 -11.32 -17.08
CA VAL A 366 -26.49 -12.62 -16.73
C VAL A 366 -26.93 -13.61 -17.81
N LEU A 367 -25.97 -14.30 -18.42
CA LEU A 367 -26.22 -15.26 -19.50
C LEU A 367 -26.48 -16.67 -18.95
N LEU A 368 -25.90 -16.98 -17.78
CA LEU A 368 -26.02 -18.30 -17.14
C LEU A 368 -26.70 -18.14 -15.78
N ASP A 369 -27.96 -18.57 -15.68
CA ASP A 369 -28.78 -18.39 -14.48
C ASP A 369 -28.23 -19.13 -13.25
N GLN A 370 -27.46 -20.19 -13.47
CA GLN A 370 -26.85 -20.98 -12.40
C GLN A 370 -25.32 -20.82 -12.41
N PRO A 371 -24.70 -20.53 -11.25
CA PRO A 371 -23.26 -20.47 -11.15
C PRO A 371 -22.60 -21.80 -11.56
N LEU A 372 -21.57 -21.73 -12.40
CA LEU A 372 -20.80 -22.85 -12.90
C LEU A 372 -19.84 -23.44 -11.86
N THR A 373 -19.59 -22.72 -10.78
CA THR A 373 -18.65 -23.12 -9.73
C THR A 373 -19.21 -22.73 -8.36
N PHE A 374 -18.67 -23.34 -7.32
CA PHE A 374 -18.88 -22.93 -5.94
C PHE A 374 -17.63 -22.19 -5.44
N GLN A 375 -17.80 -21.01 -4.86
CA GLN A 375 -16.73 -20.20 -4.29
C GLN A 375 -17.19 -19.51 -3.01
N GLN A 376 -16.26 -19.35 -2.08
CA GLN A 376 -16.48 -18.58 -0.86
C GLN A 376 -15.50 -17.43 -0.79
N LYS A 377 -15.92 -16.31 -0.18
CA LYS A 377 -15.09 -15.14 0.10
C LYS A 377 -14.67 -15.14 1.55
N GLY A 378 -13.40 -14.83 1.80
CA GLY A 378 -12.84 -14.76 3.14
C GLY A 378 -11.77 -13.68 3.23
N ILE A 379 -11.45 -13.31 4.45
CA ILE A 379 -10.35 -12.39 4.77
C ILE A 379 -9.04 -13.18 4.61
N LEU A 380 -8.13 -12.72 3.76
CA LEU A 380 -6.78 -13.28 3.65
C LEU A 380 -5.95 -12.77 4.84
N LEU A 381 -5.22 -13.65 5.53
CA LEU A 381 -4.45 -13.28 6.72
C LEU A 381 -3.01 -13.79 6.65
N GLN A 382 -2.10 -13.07 7.32
CA GLN A 382 -0.80 -13.61 7.71
C GLN A 382 -0.98 -14.95 8.48
N PRO A 383 -0.02 -15.90 8.36
CA PRO A 383 -0.11 -17.23 8.96
C PRO A 383 0.10 -17.22 10.49
N ASP A 384 -0.77 -16.51 11.20
CA ASP A 384 -0.88 -16.43 12.66
C ASP A 384 -2.20 -17.10 13.09
N PRO A 385 -2.14 -18.31 13.70
CA PRO A 385 -3.33 -19.03 14.14
C PRO A 385 -4.18 -18.30 15.18
N GLU A 386 -3.56 -17.52 16.07
CA GLU A 386 -4.29 -16.80 17.13
C GLU A 386 -4.98 -15.56 16.56
N LEU A 387 -4.33 -14.85 15.63
CA LEU A 387 -4.97 -13.81 14.85
C LEU A 387 -6.18 -14.36 14.08
N LYS A 388 -5.99 -15.48 13.37
CA LYS A 388 -7.07 -16.13 12.63
C LYS A 388 -8.23 -16.48 13.56
N LYS A 389 -7.96 -17.12 14.69
CA LYS A 389 -9.00 -17.49 15.66
C LYS A 389 -9.76 -16.27 16.16
N ARG A 390 -9.05 -15.18 16.49
CA ARG A 390 -9.67 -13.93 16.94
C ARG A 390 -10.55 -13.29 15.88
N ILE A 391 -10.10 -13.27 14.63
CA ILE A 391 -10.87 -12.73 13.51
C ILE A 391 -12.06 -13.62 13.17
N ASP A 392 -11.92 -14.94 13.23
CA ASP A 392 -13.04 -15.87 13.02
C ASP A 392 -14.14 -15.67 14.06
N THR A 393 -13.77 -15.60 15.35
CA THR A 393 -14.75 -15.35 16.42
C THR A 393 -15.50 -14.05 16.16
N TRP A 394 -14.76 -12.95 15.94
CA TRP A 394 -15.39 -11.66 15.65
C TRP A 394 -16.26 -11.69 14.40
N LEU A 395 -15.79 -12.32 13.32
CA LEU A 395 -16.52 -12.34 12.06
C LEU A 395 -17.82 -13.12 12.20
N LEU A 396 -17.80 -14.29 12.86
CA LEU A 396 -19.00 -15.09 13.10
C LEU A 396 -19.99 -14.35 14.02
N ASP A 397 -19.51 -13.67 15.05
CA ASP A 397 -20.34 -12.84 15.93
C ASP A 397 -20.93 -11.65 15.15
N TYR A 398 -20.12 -10.96 14.34
CA TYR A 398 -20.57 -9.84 13.50
C TYR A 398 -21.66 -10.28 12.52
N LEU A 399 -21.44 -11.38 11.80
CA LEU A 399 -22.37 -11.91 10.80
C LEU A 399 -23.68 -12.39 11.42
N SER A 400 -23.69 -12.83 12.68
CA SER A 400 -24.90 -13.29 13.37
C SER A 400 -25.66 -12.17 14.10
N SER A 401 -24.98 -11.09 14.49
CA SER A 401 -25.55 -9.99 15.27
C SER A 401 -25.98 -8.78 14.44
N HIS A 402 -25.55 -8.69 13.19
CA HIS A 402 -25.84 -7.58 12.29
C HIS A 402 -26.68 -8.02 11.08
N ASP A 403 -27.44 -7.09 10.52
CA ASP A 403 -28.12 -7.30 9.25
C ASP A 403 -27.11 -7.23 8.09
N VAL A 404 -26.44 -8.37 7.85
CA VAL A 404 -25.49 -8.51 6.74
C VAL A 404 -26.19 -8.34 5.40
N SER A 405 -27.47 -8.70 5.30
CA SER A 405 -28.25 -8.46 4.08
C SER A 405 -28.37 -6.97 3.78
N ALA A 406 -28.58 -6.13 4.80
CA ALA A 406 -28.54 -4.69 4.64
C ALA A 406 -27.17 -4.16 4.20
N LEU A 407 -26.06 -4.77 4.66
CA LEU A 407 -24.71 -4.40 4.21
C LEU A 407 -24.55 -4.67 2.71
N PHE A 408 -24.97 -5.84 2.22
CA PHE A 408 -24.90 -6.19 0.80
C PHE A 408 -25.86 -5.32 -0.03
N SER A 409 -27.11 -5.17 0.42
CA SER A 409 -28.14 -4.37 -0.23
C SER A 409 -27.74 -2.90 -0.39
N LYS A 410 -27.03 -2.35 0.62
CA LYS A 410 -26.48 -0.99 0.55
C LYS A 410 -25.51 -0.81 -0.62
N HIS A 411 -24.80 -1.87 -1.02
CA HIS A 411 -23.91 -1.89 -2.17
C HIS A 411 -24.56 -2.45 -3.44
N GLY A 412 -25.89 -2.48 -3.49
CA GLY A 412 -26.67 -2.76 -4.70
C GLY A 412 -26.73 -4.24 -5.10
N VAL A 413 -26.48 -5.14 -4.16
CA VAL A 413 -26.50 -6.60 -4.38
C VAL A 413 -27.33 -7.30 -3.31
N ASP A 414 -28.05 -8.34 -3.71
CA ASP A 414 -28.70 -9.25 -2.77
C ASP A 414 -27.63 -10.23 -2.24
N PRO A 415 -27.58 -10.52 -0.92
CA PRO A 415 -26.71 -11.58 -0.40
C PRO A 415 -27.06 -13.01 -0.87
N ASP A 416 -28.29 -13.25 -1.37
CA ASP A 416 -28.81 -14.59 -1.70
C ASP A 416 -28.66 -15.02 -3.18
#